data_AF-A0A085WR78-F1
#
_entry.id   AF-A0A085WR78-F1
#
_cell.length_a   1.000
_cell.length_b   1.000
_cell.length_c   1.000
_cell.angle_alpha   90.00
_cell.angle_beta   90.00
_cell.angle_gamma   90.00
#
_symmetry.space_group_name_H-M   'P 1'
#
loop_
_entity.id
_entity.type
_entity.pdbx_description
1 polymer ?
#
loop_
_entity_poly.entity_id
_entity_poly.type
_entity_poly.pdbx_seq_one_letter_code
_entity_poly.pdbx_strand_id
1 'polypeptide(L)'
;MRFLCLFLGLLALPAPAAEQPTVAVLYFGYGGKTPELEVLRKGLAQMLISDLSGFGTVKLVERERLQEILDELELGQSSKFDADTVAKLGKLLGAQYLVMGDYFDLLNSLRVDARVIEVKTGQILRSLGARGSAEDFFTLEQKLSQDINKVLEELVAKATAPSKEPAPGPSGGSHGSTPSRMARRLTTKTALRYSKALDAKDRKDVETAKKELKAVLEEQPDFVLASADLARLMK
;
A
#
# COMPACT_ATOMS: atom_id res chain seq x y z
N MET A 1 -44.26 50.06 -19.60
CA MET A 1 -43.05 49.51 -18.95
C MET A 1 -43.29 48.05 -18.62
N ARG A 2 -42.59 47.11 -19.29
CA ARG A 2 -42.47 45.71 -18.86
C ARG A 2 -40.99 45.35 -18.99
N PHE A 3 -40.31 45.29 -17.85
CA PHE A 3 -38.90 44.93 -17.74
C PHE A 3 -38.74 43.45 -18.09
N LEU A 4 -38.05 43.16 -19.18
CA LEU A 4 -37.60 41.82 -19.55
C LEU A 4 -36.30 41.56 -18.79
N CYS A 5 -36.39 40.95 -17.61
CA CYS A 5 -35.23 40.46 -16.87
C CYS A 5 -34.62 39.27 -17.63
N LEU A 6 -33.56 39.54 -18.38
CA LEU A 6 -32.70 38.52 -18.98
C LEU A 6 -31.91 37.86 -17.83
N PHE A 7 -32.37 36.71 -17.34
CA PHE A 7 -31.62 35.85 -16.44
C PHE A 7 -30.46 35.24 -17.23
N LEU A 8 -29.27 35.85 -17.13
CA LEU A 8 -28.03 35.29 -17.63
C LEU A 8 -27.66 34.11 -16.72
N GLY A 9 -28.11 32.91 -17.11
CA GLY A 9 -27.75 31.66 -16.43
C GLY A 9 -26.26 31.40 -16.56
N LEU A 10 -25.52 31.62 -15.48
CA LEU A 10 -24.12 31.23 -15.38
C LEU A 10 -24.05 29.70 -15.39
N LEU A 11 -23.76 29.10 -16.55
CA LEU A 11 -23.43 27.68 -16.66
C LEU A 11 -22.13 27.43 -15.86
N ALA A 12 -22.25 26.93 -14.64
CA ALA A 12 -21.14 26.37 -13.92
C ALA A 12 -20.73 25.07 -14.63
N LEU A 13 -19.65 25.11 -15.42
CA LEU A 13 -19.02 23.92 -15.96
C LEU A 13 -18.53 23.06 -14.77
N PRO A 14 -18.87 21.75 -14.71
CA PRO A 14 -18.30 20.87 -13.71
C PRO A 14 -16.78 20.84 -13.92
N ALA A 15 -16.03 21.26 -12.89
CA ALA A 15 -14.59 21.12 -12.90
C ALA A 15 -14.25 19.62 -13.04
N PRO A 16 -13.25 19.25 -13.87
CA PRO A 16 -12.82 17.86 -13.95
C PRO A 16 -12.41 17.41 -12.56
N ALA A 17 -13.05 16.36 -12.05
CA ALA A 17 -12.66 15.73 -10.80
C ALA A 17 -11.19 15.32 -10.96
N ALA A 18 -10.31 15.87 -10.12
CA ALA A 18 -8.90 15.54 -10.17
C ALA A 18 -8.74 14.04 -9.97
N GLU A 19 -8.15 13.37 -10.96
CA GLU A 19 -8.03 11.93 -10.95
C GLU A 19 -7.06 11.50 -9.84
N GLN A 20 -7.49 10.56 -8.99
CA GLN A 20 -6.66 10.05 -7.91
C GLN A 20 -5.36 9.46 -8.48
N PRO A 21 -4.19 9.80 -7.90
CA PRO A 21 -2.94 9.28 -8.40
C PRO A 21 -2.85 7.77 -8.17
N THR A 22 -2.20 7.09 -9.11
CA THR A 22 -1.92 5.66 -8.99
C THR A 22 -0.63 5.44 -8.21
N VAL A 23 -0.66 4.51 -7.25
CA VAL A 23 0.48 4.13 -6.40
C VAL A 23 0.73 2.64 -6.51
N ALA A 24 1.99 2.23 -6.71
CA ALA A 24 2.38 0.83 -6.57
C ALA A 24 3.23 0.62 -5.31
N VAL A 25 2.93 -0.44 -4.58
CA VAL A 25 3.70 -0.86 -3.41
C VAL A 25 4.58 -2.04 -3.82
N LEU A 26 5.89 -1.83 -3.86
CA LEU A 26 6.87 -2.84 -4.23
C LEU A 26 7.12 -3.83 -3.08
N TYR A 27 7.71 -4.99 -3.40
CA TYR A 27 8.16 -5.92 -2.38
C TYR A 27 9.29 -5.31 -1.56
N PHE A 28 9.14 -5.40 -0.24
CA PHE A 28 10.14 -4.85 0.66
C PHE A 28 11.38 -5.74 0.66
N GLY A 29 12.53 -5.16 0.90
CA GLY A 29 13.78 -5.90 1.05
C GLY A 29 13.92 -6.43 2.45
N TYR A 30 14.49 -7.62 2.60
CA TYR A 30 14.90 -8.11 3.90
C TYR A 30 16.43 -7.98 4.04
N GLY A 31 16.88 -7.22 5.04
CA GLY A 31 18.29 -6.97 5.34
C GLY A 31 18.84 -7.74 6.54
N GLY A 32 18.02 -8.59 7.16
CA GLY A 32 18.39 -9.35 8.36
C GLY A 32 19.00 -10.72 8.06
N LYS A 33 19.11 -11.56 9.10
CA LYS A 33 19.74 -12.90 9.02
C LYS A 33 18.81 -14.07 9.31
N THR A 34 17.55 -13.79 9.65
CA THR A 34 16.52 -14.75 10.04
C THR A 34 15.76 -15.21 8.77
N PRO A 35 16.01 -16.42 8.23
CA PRO A 35 15.47 -16.85 6.93
C PRO A 35 13.94 -16.84 6.88
N GLU A 36 13.29 -17.10 8.01
CA GLU A 36 11.84 -17.08 8.12
C GLU A 36 11.28 -15.71 7.79
N LEU A 37 11.99 -14.63 8.11
CA LEU A 37 11.55 -13.27 7.80
C LEU A 37 11.70 -12.91 6.32
N GLU A 38 12.41 -13.69 5.51
CA GLU A 38 12.60 -13.39 4.09
C GLU A 38 11.30 -13.52 3.28
N VAL A 39 10.38 -14.40 3.68
CA VAL A 39 9.09 -14.53 2.98
C VAL A 39 8.19 -13.30 3.19
N LEU A 40 8.41 -12.55 4.28
CA LEU A 40 7.56 -11.41 4.67
C LEU A 40 7.62 -10.24 3.69
N ARG A 41 8.58 -10.24 2.77
CA ARG A 41 8.75 -9.22 1.71
C ARG A 41 7.49 -9.00 0.90
N LYS A 42 6.89 -10.11 0.46
CA LYS A 42 5.63 -10.10 -0.30
C LYS A 42 4.43 -9.86 0.59
N GLY A 43 4.40 -10.49 1.76
CA GLY A 43 3.29 -10.38 2.72
C GLY A 43 3.08 -8.94 3.20
N LEU A 44 4.16 -8.26 3.59
CA LEU A 44 4.12 -6.86 4.01
C LEU A 44 3.58 -5.95 2.90
N ALA A 45 4.04 -6.14 1.65
CA ALA A 45 3.52 -5.37 0.52
C ALA A 45 2.02 -5.61 0.31
N GLN A 46 1.56 -6.86 0.36
CA GLN A 46 0.14 -7.18 0.21
C GLN A 46 -0.72 -6.60 1.35
N MET A 47 -0.23 -6.63 2.58
CA MET A 47 -0.92 -6.04 3.73
C MET A 47 -1.04 -4.53 3.56
N LEU A 48 0.06 -3.85 3.22
CA LEU A 48 0.05 -2.42 2.94
C LEU A 48 -0.89 -2.07 1.78
N ILE A 49 -0.91 -2.84 0.68
CA ILE A 49 -1.86 -2.62 -0.42
C ILE A 49 -3.30 -2.73 0.10
N SER A 50 -3.59 -3.74 0.91
CA SER A 50 -4.93 -3.98 1.43
C SER A 50 -5.38 -2.83 2.34
N ASP A 51 -4.55 -2.44 3.30
CA ASP A 51 -4.87 -1.37 4.26
C ASP A 51 -4.92 0.00 3.57
N LEU A 52 -3.99 0.29 2.66
CA LEU A 52 -3.98 1.54 1.90
C LEU A 52 -5.21 1.67 0.99
N SER A 53 -5.70 0.55 0.43
CA SER A 53 -6.94 0.56 -0.38
C SER A 53 -8.17 0.97 0.44
N GLY A 54 -8.16 0.70 1.74
CA GLY A 54 -9.26 1.04 2.66
C GLY A 54 -9.45 2.53 2.89
N PHE A 55 -8.42 3.36 2.67
CA PHE A 55 -8.53 4.83 2.83
C PHE A 55 -9.18 5.52 1.63
N GLY A 56 -9.07 4.94 0.42
CA GLY A 56 -9.63 5.53 -0.80
C GLY A 56 -8.93 6.81 -1.28
N THR A 57 -7.75 7.13 -0.73
CA THR A 57 -6.95 8.32 -1.07
C THR A 57 -6.35 8.24 -2.48
N VAL A 58 -5.97 7.02 -2.90
CA VAL A 58 -5.22 6.76 -4.14
C VAL A 58 -5.73 5.49 -4.83
N LYS A 59 -5.46 5.38 -6.13
CA LYS A 59 -5.63 4.10 -6.85
C LYS A 59 -4.40 3.23 -6.58
N LEU A 60 -4.59 1.98 -6.16
CA LEU A 60 -3.47 1.06 -5.95
C LEU A 60 -3.32 0.07 -7.10
N VAL A 61 -2.07 -0.20 -7.45
CA VAL A 61 -1.72 -1.28 -8.37
C VAL A 61 -1.89 -2.61 -7.64
N GLU A 62 -2.58 -3.55 -8.28
CA GLU A 62 -2.75 -4.91 -7.75
C GLU A 62 -1.41 -5.66 -7.69
N ARG A 63 -1.26 -6.52 -6.68
CA ARG A 63 -0.04 -7.28 -6.43
C ARG A 63 0.30 -8.21 -7.58
N GLU A 64 -0.71 -8.87 -8.16
CA GLU A 64 -0.56 -9.76 -9.31
C GLU A 64 0.04 -9.01 -10.51
N ARG A 65 -0.44 -7.79 -10.77
CA ARG A 65 0.09 -6.95 -11.85
C ARG A 65 1.55 -6.56 -11.61
N LEU A 66 1.91 -6.26 -10.36
CA LEU A 66 3.32 -6.04 -10.00
C LEU A 66 4.17 -7.30 -10.27
N GLN A 67 3.70 -8.48 -9.85
CA GLN A 67 4.42 -9.74 -10.04
C GLN A 67 4.63 -10.03 -11.53
N GLU A 68 3.61 -9.85 -12.37
CA GLU A 68 3.73 -10.00 -13.84
C GLU A 68 4.83 -9.12 -14.43
N ILE A 69 4.89 -7.84 -14.04
CA ILE A 69 5.91 -6.90 -14.55
C ILE A 69 7.30 -7.26 -14.03
N LEU A 70 7.43 -7.70 -12.77
CA LEU A 70 8.72 -8.15 -12.24
C LEU A 70 9.24 -9.37 -13.00
N ASP A 71 8.36 -10.33 -13.29
CA ASP A 71 8.68 -11.54 -14.05
C ASP A 71 9.06 -11.21 -15.51
N GLU A 72 8.33 -10.29 -16.17
CA GLU A 72 8.62 -9.84 -17.54
C GLU A 72 9.98 -9.15 -17.65
N LEU A 73 10.36 -8.38 -16.64
CA LEU A 73 11.64 -7.67 -16.61
C LEU A 73 12.81 -8.54 -16.11
N GLU A 74 12.55 -9.81 -15.78
CA GLU A 74 13.50 -10.71 -15.12
C GLU A 74 14.12 -10.09 -13.86
N LEU A 75 13.36 -9.19 -13.20
CA LEU A 75 13.79 -8.52 -12.00
C LEU A 75 13.49 -9.42 -10.81
N GLY A 76 14.55 -9.83 -10.10
CA GLY A 76 14.41 -10.47 -8.80
C GLY A 76 13.62 -9.57 -7.84
N GLN A 77 13.09 -10.16 -6.77
CA GLN A 77 12.23 -9.46 -5.80
C GLN A 77 12.94 -8.40 -4.94
N SER A 78 14.14 -7.95 -5.36
CA SER A 78 14.99 -6.94 -4.71
C SER A 78 14.22 -5.66 -4.43
N SER A 79 14.49 -5.02 -3.29
CA SER A 79 14.06 -3.63 -3.04
C SER A 79 15.11 -2.60 -3.43
N LYS A 80 16.24 -3.05 -3.96
CA LYS A 80 17.34 -2.18 -4.41
C LYS A 80 17.23 -2.05 -5.92
N PHE A 81 16.41 -1.09 -6.35
CA PHE A 81 16.32 -0.65 -7.74
C PHE A 81 16.99 0.72 -7.87
N ASP A 82 17.71 0.93 -8.97
CA ASP A 82 18.20 2.26 -9.33
C ASP A 82 17.06 3.15 -9.83
N ALA A 83 17.33 4.45 -9.97
CA ALA A 83 16.30 5.43 -10.38
C ALA A 83 15.69 5.10 -11.76
N ASP A 84 16.49 4.55 -12.69
CA ASP A 84 16.05 4.19 -14.03
C ASP A 84 15.09 3.00 -14.00
N THR A 85 15.40 1.98 -13.20
CA THR A 85 14.54 0.81 -12.98
C THR A 85 13.24 1.21 -12.28
N VAL A 86 13.31 2.08 -11.28
CA VAL A 86 12.15 2.65 -10.59
C VAL A 86 11.25 3.41 -11.56
N ALA A 87 11.81 4.27 -12.41
CA ALA A 87 11.06 5.01 -13.41
C ALA A 87 10.42 4.07 -14.46
N LYS A 88 11.14 3.03 -14.90
CA LYS A 88 10.64 2.02 -15.83
C LYS A 88 9.48 1.21 -15.23
N LEU A 89 9.66 0.70 -14.01
CA LEU A 89 8.62 -0.01 -13.26
C LEU A 89 7.37 0.85 -13.10
N GLY A 90 7.53 2.09 -12.63
CA GLY A 90 6.40 3.00 -12.44
C GLY A 90 5.63 3.26 -13.74
N LYS A 91 6.33 3.45 -14.86
CA LYS A 91 5.68 3.62 -16.18
C LYS A 91 4.89 2.38 -16.61
N LEU A 92 5.47 1.18 -16.49
CA LEU A 92 4.81 -0.08 -16.87
C LEU A 92 3.59 -0.39 -15.99
N LEU A 93 3.65 0.01 -14.72
CA LEU A 93 2.56 -0.13 -13.76
C LEU A 93 1.52 1.00 -13.84
N GLY A 94 1.76 2.05 -14.64
CA GLY A 94 0.93 3.26 -14.68
C GLY A 94 0.91 4.02 -13.36
N ALA A 95 1.93 3.83 -12.52
CA ALA A 95 2.06 4.43 -11.21
C ALA A 95 2.70 5.82 -11.30
N GLN A 96 2.15 6.77 -10.54
CA GLN A 96 2.71 8.10 -10.34
C GLN A 96 3.67 8.13 -9.15
N TYR A 97 3.35 7.32 -8.13
CA TYR A 97 4.21 7.11 -6.97
C TYR A 97 4.52 5.65 -6.74
N LEU A 98 5.70 5.38 -6.21
CA LEU A 98 6.11 4.05 -5.74
C LEU A 98 6.36 4.09 -4.25
N VAL A 99 5.89 3.07 -3.55
CA VAL A 99 6.26 2.79 -2.16
C VAL A 99 7.23 1.62 -2.18
N MET A 100 8.43 1.83 -1.66
CA MET A 100 9.42 0.77 -1.54
C MET A 100 10.22 0.92 -0.26
N GLY A 101 10.82 -0.16 0.22
CA GLY A 101 11.47 -0.13 1.51
C GLY A 101 12.25 -1.38 1.83
N ASP A 102 12.77 -1.40 3.04
CA ASP A 102 13.50 -2.50 3.59
C ASP A 102 13.13 -2.70 5.06
N TYR A 103 13.32 -3.92 5.53
CA TYR A 103 13.15 -4.25 6.93
C TYR A 103 14.23 -5.22 7.38
N PHE A 104 14.52 -5.17 8.66
CA PHE A 104 15.49 -6.03 9.30
C PHE A 104 15.14 -6.23 10.77
N ASP A 105 15.49 -7.38 11.28
CA ASP A 105 15.46 -7.70 12.69
C ASP A 105 16.78 -7.29 13.36
N LEU A 106 16.65 -6.76 14.56
CA LEU A 106 17.77 -6.47 15.44
C LEU A 106 17.40 -6.93 16.85
N LEU A 107 18.06 -8.01 17.30
CA LEU A 107 17.72 -8.71 18.53
C LEU A 107 16.24 -9.14 18.50
N ASN A 108 15.39 -8.60 19.38
CA ASN A 108 13.97 -8.95 19.45
C ASN A 108 13.05 -7.86 18.84
N SER A 109 13.62 -6.96 18.03
CA SER A 109 12.88 -5.85 17.44
C SER A 109 12.95 -5.90 15.92
N LEU A 110 11.81 -5.72 15.28
CA LEU A 110 11.72 -5.51 13.84
C LEU A 110 11.72 -4.01 13.56
N ARG A 111 12.50 -3.60 12.56
CA ARG A 111 12.46 -2.26 11.98
C ARG A 111 12.08 -2.37 10.52
N VAL A 112 11.16 -1.51 10.09
CA VAL A 112 10.74 -1.35 8.69
C VAL A 112 10.91 0.11 8.32
N ASP A 113 11.61 0.37 7.22
CA ASP A 113 11.75 1.68 6.61
C ASP A 113 11.05 1.65 5.24
N ALA A 114 10.26 2.69 4.93
CA ALA A 114 9.55 2.84 3.66
C ALA A 114 9.87 4.20 3.04
N ARG A 115 9.86 4.27 1.71
CA ARG A 115 10.13 5.46 0.93
C ARG A 115 9.03 5.63 -0.11
N VAL A 116 8.51 6.85 -0.20
CA VAL A 116 7.57 7.27 -1.24
C VAL A 116 8.37 7.98 -2.31
N ILE A 117 8.34 7.47 -3.53
CA ILE A 117 9.14 7.95 -4.66
C ILE A 117 8.21 8.46 -5.75
N GLU A 118 8.54 9.60 -6.34
CA GLU A 118 7.87 10.10 -7.54
C GLU A 118 8.45 9.43 -8.78
N VAL A 119 7.62 8.74 -9.56
CA VAL A 119 8.06 8.00 -10.76
C VAL A 119 8.63 8.93 -11.83
N LYS A 120 8.07 10.13 -11.96
CA LYS A 120 8.45 11.11 -12.99
C LYS A 120 9.90 11.56 -12.85
N THR A 121 10.37 11.74 -11.61
CA THR A 121 11.69 12.31 -11.31
C THR A 121 12.64 11.29 -10.68
N GLY A 122 12.13 10.14 -10.21
CA GLY A 122 12.87 9.17 -9.42
C GLY A 122 13.22 9.66 -8.01
N GLN A 123 12.70 10.81 -7.58
CA GLN A 123 13.06 11.40 -6.29
C GLN A 123 12.29 10.76 -5.14
N ILE A 124 13.00 10.51 -4.04
CA ILE A 124 12.39 10.14 -2.77
C ILE A 124 11.73 11.39 -2.18
N LEU A 125 10.40 11.43 -2.19
CA LEU A 125 9.62 12.52 -1.64
C LEU A 125 9.58 12.46 -0.11
N ARG A 126 9.47 11.24 0.43
CA ARG A 126 9.39 10.98 1.87
C ARG A 126 10.04 9.65 2.24
N SER A 127 10.63 9.64 3.43
CA SER A 127 11.09 8.44 4.12
C SER A 127 10.34 8.30 5.44
N LEU A 128 9.91 7.08 5.74
CA LEU A 128 9.12 6.69 6.90
C LEU A 128 9.80 5.51 7.57
N GLY A 129 9.63 5.38 8.88
CA GLY A 129 10.22 4.28 9.64
C GLY A 129 9.32 3.89 10.81
N ALA A 130 9.17 2.59 11.02
CA ALA A 130 8.48 2.02 12.15
C ALA A 130 9.35 0.95 12.80
N ARG A 131 9.32 0.88 14.12
CA ARG A 131 10.06 -0.11 14.92
C ARG A 131 9.15 -0.67 16.00
N GLY A 132 9.23 -1.97 16.23
CA GLY A 132 8.43 -2.66 17.23
C GLY A 132 9.02 -4.03 17.59
N SER A 133 8.34 -4.74 18.48
CA SER A 133 8.58 -6.18 18.67
C SER A 133 8.20 -6.92 17.39
N ALA A 134 8.91 -8.00 17.07
CA ALA A 134 8.49 -8.88 15.97
C ALA A 134 7.08 -9.43 16.20
N GLU A 135 6.72 -9.70 17.46
CA GLU A 135 5.40 -10.21 17.87
C GLU A 135 4.26 -9.21 17.61
N ASP A 136 4.58 -7.90 17.57
CA ASP A 136 3.64 -6.81 17.32
C ASP A 136 3.69 -6.34 15.85
N PHE A 137 4.06 -7.23 14.92
CA PHE A 137 4.23 -6.90 13.50
C PHE A 137 3.04 -6.15 12.90
N PHE A 138 1.82 -6.53 13.27
CA PHE A 138 0.61 -5.86 12.80
C PHE A 138 0.52 -4.41 13.26
N THR A 139 0.83 -4.12 14.52
CA THR A 139 0.86 -2.74 15.03
C THR A 139 1.89 -1.91 14.28
N LEU A 140 3.03 -2.53 13.93
CA LEU A 140 4.07 -1.90 13.15
C LEU A 140 3.58 -1.61 11.71
N GLU A 141 2.98 -2.59 11.05
CA GLU A 141 2.44 -2.47 9.69
C GLU A 141 1.31 -1.44 9.63
N GLN A 142 0.35 -1.45 10.56
CA GLN A 142 -0.71 -0.45 10.64
C GLN A 142 -0.17 0.96 10.82
N LYS A 143 0.80 1.14 11.71
CA LYS A 143 1.46 2.43 11.90
C LYS A 143 2.09 2.91 10.59
N LEU A 144 2.79 2.01 9.91
CA LEU A 144 3.43 2.32 8.64
C LEU A 144 2.40 2.67 7.56
N SER A 145 1.32 1.92 7.45
CA SER A 145 0.20 2.16 6.53
C SER A 145 -0.44 3.53 6.76
N GLN A 146 -0.72 3.89 8.02
CA GLN A 146 -1.24 5.20 8.39
C GLN A 146 -0.28 6.34 8.04
N ASP A 147 1.01 6.16 8.33
CA ASP A 147 2.01 7.19 8.05
C ASP A 147 2.26 7.33 6.54
N ILE A 148 2.19 6.25 5.76
CA ILE A 148 2.17 6.30 4.29
C ILE A 148 0.93 7.04 3.80
N ASN A 149 -0.26 6.71 4.30
CA ASN A 149 -1.50 7.36 3.86
C ASN A 149 -1.47 8.87 4.10
N LYS A 150 -0.99 9.34 5.26
CA LYS A 150 -0.82 10.78 5.52
C LYS A 150 0.07 11.46 4.49
N VAL A 151 1.18 10.80 4.11
CA VAL A 151 2.04 11.30 3.04
C VAL A 151 1.29 11.38 1.72
N LEU A 152 0.55 10.32 1.36
CA LEU A 152 -0.23 10.30 0.12
C LEU A 152 -1.33 11.38 0.11
N GLU A 153 -2.02 11.60 1.23
CA GLU A 153 -2.99 12.70 1.39
C GLU A 153 -2.33 14.06 1.15
N GLU A 154 -1.15 14.31 1.74
CA GLU A 154 -0.40 15.55 1.51
C GLU A 154 0.01 15.73 0.04
N LEU A 155 0.41 14.64 -0.63
CA LEU A 155 0.80 14.67 -2.04
C LEU A 155 -0.41 14.90 -2.96
N VAL A 156 -1.53 14.23 -2.69
CA VAL A 156 -2.81 14.45 -3.39
C VAL A 156 -3.28 15.88 -3.20
N ALA A 157 -3.25 16.41 -1.97
CA ALA A 157 -3.64 17.78 -1.68
C ALA A 157 -2.77 18.79 -2.44
N LYS A 158 -1.45 18.58 -2.51
CA LYS A 158 -0.54 19.44 -3.29
C LYS A 158 -0.77 19.36 -4.79
N ALA A 159 -1.11 18.18 -5.31
CA ALA A 159 -1.38 17.98 -6.74
C ALA A 159 -2.76 18.53 -7.16
N THR A 160 -3.73 18.52 -6.26
CA THR A 160 -5.11 19.00 -6.50
C THR A 160 -5.32 20.46 -6.13
N ALA A 161 -4.41 21.06 -5.37
CA ALA A 161 -4.43 22.48 -5.09
C ALA A 161 -4.24 23.28 -6.40
N PRO A 162 -5.19 24.14 -6.80
CA PRO A 162 -4.91 25.13 -7.85
C PRO A 162 -3.78 26.02 -7.34
N SER A 163 -2.70 26.13 -8.13
CA SER A 163 -1.51 26.90 -7.78
C SER A 163 -1.85 28.34 -7.39
N LYS A 164 -1.93 28.62 -6.09
CA LYS A 164 -1.91 29.95 -5.46
C LYS A 164 -1.45 29.87 -4.00
N GLU A 165 -0.52 30.76 -3.65
CA GLU A 165 0.10 30.97 -2.33
C GLU A 165 -0.89 31.31 -1.19
N PRO A 166 -0.47 31.19 0.09
CA PRO A 166 -1.33 30.98 1.25
C PRO A 166 -1.76 32.27 1.99
N ALA A 167 -2.91 32.20 2.67
CA ALA A 167 -3.24 32.99 3.87
C ALA A 167 -4.36 32.29 4.71
N PRO A 168 -4.50 32.58 6.03
CA PRO A 168 -4.80 31.57 7.06
C PRO A 168 -6.22 31.59 7.70
N GLY A 169 -6.68 30.40 8.10
CA GLY A 169 -7.65 30.07 9.20
C GLY A 169 -9.12 30.53 9.07
N PRO A 170 -10.07 30.05 9.92
CA PRO A 170 -10.02 28.99 10.94
C PRO A 170 -11.05 27.84 10.75
N SER A 171 -10.93 26.83 11.62
CA SER A 171 -11.67 25.57 11.76
C SER A 171 -13.21 25.61 11.65
N GLY A 172 -13.80 24.49 11.19
CA GLY A 172 -15.15 24.10 11.58
C GLY A 172 -15.79 23.02 10.68
N GLY A 173 -15.95 21.80 11.20
CA GLY A 173 -16.78 20.78 10.54
C GLY A 173 -16.43 19.35 10.95
N SER A 174 -16.99 18.90 12.08
CA SER A 174 -16.87 17.56 12.64
C SER A 174 -17.80 16.53 11.98
N HIS A 175 -17.43 15.25 12.15
CA HIS A 175 -18.20 14.00 12.02
C HIS A 175 -18.12 13.30 10.64
N GLY A 176 -17.81 12.01 10.53
CA GLY A 176 -17.90 10.95 11.54
C GLY A 176 -16.73 9.98 11.55
N SER A 177 -16.17 9.78 12.73
CA SER A 177 -15.48 8.58 13.13
C SER A 177 -16.51 7.49 13.47
N THR A 178 -16.28 6.27 13.01
CA THR A 178 -16.74 5.04 13.70
C THR A 178 -15.72 3.93 13.41
N PRO A 179 -15.44 3.06 14.40
CA PRO A 179 -14.10 2.56 14.66
C PRO A 179 -13.90 1.09 14.31
N SER A 180 -12.63 0.69 14.29
CA SER A 180 -12.10 -0.60 14.77
C SER A 180 -13.01 -1.82 14.55
N ARG A 181 -12.84 -2.50 13.41
CA ARG A 181 -13.16 -3.93 13.33
C ARG A 181 -12.00 -4.70 13.97
N MET A 182 -11.96 -4.67 15.31
CA MET A 182 -11.05 -5.42 16.19
C MET A 182 -9.60 -5.50 15.70
N ALA A 183 -8.71 -4.72 16.32
CA ALA A 183 -7.29 -5.07 16.37
C ALA A 183 -7.13 -6.41 17.11
N ARG A 184 -7.35 -7.52 16.41
CA ARG A 184 -7.01 -8.85 16.86
C ARG A 184 -5.54 -9.05 16.52
N ARG A 185 -4.76 -9.34 17.55
CA ARG A 185 -3.31 -9.57 17.52
C ARG A 185 -2.96 -10.62 16.46
N LEU A 186 -2.58 -10.16 15.27
CA LEU A 186 -1.93 -10.97 14.23
C LEU A 186 -0.49 -11.21 14.67
N THR A 187 -0.14 -12.45 14.95
CA THR A 187 1.23 -12.82 15.33
C THR A 187 2.14 -12.80 14.10
N THR A 188 3.45 -12.62 14.30
CA THR A 188 4.47 -12.77 13.24
C THR A 188 4.30 -14.10 12.51
N LYS A 189 4.00 -15.16 13.25
CA LYS A 189 3.80 -16.50 12.73
C LYS A 189 2.65 -16.56 11.71
N THR A 190 1.54 -15.88 11.97
CA THR A 190 0.40 -15.79 11.04
C THR A 190 0.80 -15.03 9.77
N ALA A 191 1.49 -13.89 9.92
CA ALA A 191 1.97 -13.10 8.77
C ALA A 191 2.98 -13.88 7.91
N LEU A 192 3.89 -14.61 8.54
CA LEU A 192 4.87 -15.48 7.87
C LEU A 192 4.18 -16.59 7.08
N ARG A 193 3.20 -17.25 7.70
CA ARG A 193 2.46 -18.34 7.06
C ARG A 193 1.66 -17.86 5.86
N TYR A 194 0.99 -16.71 5.98
CA TYR A 194 0.29 -16.10 4.87
C TYR A 194 1.26 -15.73 3.73
N SER A 195 2.42 -15.15 4.07
CA SER A 195 3.46 -14.82 3.09
C SER A 195 3.95 -16.05 2.32
N LYS A 196 4.16 -17.16 3.02
CA LYS A 196 4.53 -18.44 2.40
C LYS A 196 3.46 -18.95 1.43
N ALA A 197 2.19 -18.75 1.74
CA ALA A 197 1.11 -19.11 0.84
C ALA A 197 1.11 -18.31 -0.47
N LEU A 198 1.35 -16.99 -0.37
CA LEU A 198 1.46 -16.12 -1.55
C LEU A 198 2.65 -16.54 -2.43
N ASP A 199 3.80 -16.85 -1.83
CA ASP A 199 4.96 -17.30 -2.59
C ASP A 199 4.71 -18.64 -3.30
N ALA A 200 4.05 -19.59 -2.64
CA ALA A 200 3.63 -20.85 -3.27
C ALA A 200 2.66 -20.62 -4.43
N LYS A 201 1.69 -19.71 -4.26
CA LYS A 201 0.73 -19.32 -5.31
C LYS A 201 1.45 -18.74 -6.53
N ASP A 202 2.39 -17.82 -6.32
CA ASP A 202 3.16 -17.21 -7.42
C ASP A 202 4.03 -18.25 -8.15
N ARG A 203 4.57 -19.23 -7.43
CA ARG A 203 5.29 -20.38 -8.01
C ARG A 203 4.38 -21.42 -8.66
N LYS A 204 3.06 -21.19 -8.68
CA LYS A 204 2.02 -22.13 -9.17
C LYS A 204 1.94 -23.44 -8.36
N ASP A 205 2.51 -23.47 -7.16
CA ASP A 205 2.33 -24.56 -6.19
C ASP A 205 1.02 -24.35 -5.42
N VAL A 206 -0.08 -24.71 -6.07
CA VAL A 206 -1.45 -24.52 -5.57
C VAL A 206 -1.72 -25.33 -4.30
N GLU A 207 -1.12 -26.52 -4.17
CA GLU A 207 -1.33 -27.40 -3.03
C GLU A 207 -0.70 -26.81 -1.76
N THR A 208 0.55 -26.35 -1.86
CA THR A 208 1.21 -25.65 -0.73
C THR A 208 0.48 -24.35 -0.39
N ALA A 209 0.06 -23.57 -1.39
CA ALA A 209 -0.69 -22.33 -1.15
C ALA A 209 -1.99 -22.58 -0.37
N LYS A 210 -2.80 -23.56 -0.80
CA LYS A 210 -4.05 -23.94 -0.09
C LYS A 210 -3.78 -24.40 1.33
N LYS A 211 -2.76 -25.22 1.54
CA LYS A 211 -2.38 -25.74 2.87
C LYS A 211 -2.03 -24.59 3.82
N GLU A 212 -1.19 -23.67 3.39
CA GLU A 212 -0.75 -22.55 4.25
C GLU A 212 -1.90 -21.56 4.51
N LEU A 213 -2.76 -21.26 3.53
CA LEU A 213 -3.96 -20.42 3.73
C LEU A 213 -4.94 -21.03 4.73
N LYS A 214 -5.19 -22.34 4.66
CA LYS A 214 -6.05 -23.04 5.63
C LYS A 214 -5.50 -22.94 7.04
N ALA A 215 -4.20 -23.17 7.21
CA ALA A 215 -3.55 -23.08 8.52
C ALA A 215 -3.54 -21.64 9.07
N VAL A 216 -3.50 -20.61 8.20
CA VAL A 216 -3.72 -19.21 8.63
C VAL A 216 -5.15 -19.03 9.16
N LEU A 217 -6.16 -19.59 8.49
CA LEU A 217 -7.57 -19.49 8.91
C LEU A 217 -7.91 -20.34 10.14
N GLU A 218 -7.17 -21.43 10.39
CA GLU A 218 -7.28 -22.19 11.64
C GLU A 218 -6.76 -21.39 12.84
N GLU A 219 -5.64 -20.69 12.67
CA GLU A 219 -5.05 -19.84 13.71
C GLU A 219 -5.81 -18.51 13.86
N GLN A 220 -6.33 -17.98 12.76
CA GLN A 220 -7.06 -16.73 12.71
C GLN A 220 -8.23 -16.76 11.70
N PRO A 221 -9.42 -17.22 12.14
CA PRO A 221 -10.58 -17.40 11.28
C PRO A 221 -11.12 -16.11 10.64
N ASP A 222 -10.82 -14.94 11.23
CA ASP A 222 -11.26 -13.64 10.74
C ASP A 222 -10.26 -12.96 9.79
N PHE A 223 -9.19 -13.65 9.40
CA PHE A 223 -8.20 -13.11 8.46
C PHE A 223 -8.74 -13.12 7.02
N VAL A 224 -9.44 -12.03 6.68
CA VAL A 224 -10.20 -11.87 5.42
C VAL A 224 -9.34 -12.13 4.18
N LEU A 225 -8.07 -11.70 4.18
CA LEU A 225 -7.16 -11.87 3.05
C LEU A 225 -6.93 -13.35 2.72
N ALA A 226 -6.62 -14.18 3.72
CA ALA A 226 -6.41 -15.61 3.48
C ALA A 226 -7.71 -16.31 3.03
N SER A 227 -8.86 -15.89 3.57
CA SER A 227 -10.16 -16.43 3.15
C SER A 227 -10.45 -16.12 1.69
N ALA A 228 -10.23 -14.87 1.28
CA ALA A 228 -10.43 -14.43 -0.10
C ALA A 228 -9.48 -15.16 -1.07
N ASP A 229 -8.20 -15.28 -0.74
CA ASP A 229 -7.23 -15.98 -1.59
C ASP A 229 -7.48 -17.49 -1.66
N LEU A 230 -7.90 -18.12 -0.57
CA LEU A 230 -8.26 -19.55 -0.58
C LEU A 230 -9.48 -19.78 -1.47
N ALA A 231 -10.49 -18.93 -1.38
CA ALA A 231 -11.68 -19.02 -2.22
C ALA A 231 -11.36 -18.89 -3.71
N ARG A 232 -10.38 -18.05 -4.09
CA ARG A 232 -9.91 -17.93 -5.49
C ARG A 232 -9.23 -19.21 -6.00
N LEU A 233 -8.51 -19.93 -5.14
CA LEU A 233 -7.80 -21.16 -5.51
C LEU A 233 -8.69 -22.42 -5.56
N MET A 234 -9.94 -22.32 -5.08
CA MET A 234 -10.90 -23.43 -5.07
C MET A 234 -11.89 -23.39 -6.24
N LYS A 235 -11.81 -22.35 -7.09
CA LYS A 235 -12.54 -22.25 -8.36
C LYS A 235 -11.71 -22.85 -9.48
#